data_AF-A0A2A2XZN8-F1
#
_entry.id   AF-A0A2A2XZN8-F1
#
_cell.length_a   1.000
_cell.length_b   1.000
_cell.length_c   1.000
_cell.angle_alpha   90.00
_cell.angle_beta   90.00
_cell.angle_gamma   90.00
#
_symmetry.space_group_name_H-M   'P 1'
#
loop_
_entity.id
_entity.type
_entity.pdbx_description
1 polymer ?
#
loop_
_entity_poly.entity_id
_entity_poly.type
_entity_poly.pdbx_seq_one_letter_code
_entity_poly.pdbx_strand_id
1 'polypeptide(L)'
;MVQIDDADKPRLLEAVREWTGWGKSVMPRRDEAAVKSRFGAEAAGRLLPVLNALAEDFYSTNARYVAADLAQMGDIAAADFKAKYPALPAEVAEAFAWCYTFDFK
;
A
#
# COMPACT_ATOMS: atom_id res chain seq x y z
N MET A 1 -4.67 14.76 0.16
CA MET A 1 -4.61 13.78 -0.95
C MET A 1 -3.15 13.66 -1.34
N VAL A 2 -2.57 12.46 -1.21
CA VAL A 2 -1.14 12.24 -1.51
C VAL A 2 -0.86 12.65 -2.96
N GLN A 3 0.10 13.55 -3.15
CA GLN A 3 0.55 13.93 -4.49
C GLN A 3 1.54 12.88 -4.98
N ILE A 4 1.32 12.37 -6.20
CA ILE A 4 2.14 11.35 -6.82
C ILE A 4 2.63 11.92 -8.14
N ASP A 5 3.93 12.13 -8.26
CA ASP A 5 4.53 12.67 -9.46
C ASP A 5 4.24 11.74 -10.66
N ASP A 6 3.92 12.33 -11.82
CA ASP A 6 3.61 11.56 -13.04
C ASP A 6 4.75 10.62 -13.46
N ALA A 7 6.00 11.00 -13.14
CA ALA A 7 7.18 10.18 -13.37
C ALA A 7 7.21 8.90 -12.52
N ASP A 8 6.58 8.94 -11.34
CA ASP A 8 6.62 7.85 -10.35
C ASP A 8 5.35 6.99 -10.39
N LYS A 9 4.24 7.48 -10.96
CA LYS A 9 3.01 6.70 -11.22
C LYS A 9 3.24 5.31 -11.85
N PRO A 10 4.03 5.15 -12.93
CA PRO A 10 4.26 3.83 -13.53
C PRO A 10 5.07 2.89 -12.62
N ARG A 11 5.83 3.44 -11.68
CA ARG A 11 6.69 2.68 -10.76
C ARG A 11 6.01 2.39 -9.42
N LEU A 12 4.92 3.07 -9.11
CA LEU A 12 4.26 3.00 -7.80
C LEU A 12 3.82 1.57 -7.46
N LEU A 13 3.17 0.85 -8.37
CA LEU A 13 2.74 -0.52 -8.12
C LEU A 13 3.93 -1.46 -7.83
N GLU A 14 5.02 -1.32 -8.59
CA GLU A 14 6.24 -2.08 -8.33
C GLU A 14 6.87 -1.71 -6.98
N ALA A 15 6.87 -0.43 -6.63
CA ALA A 15 7.39 0.06 -5.35
C ALA A 15 6.54 -0.45 -4.17
N VAL A 16 5.20 -0.48 -4.31
CA VAL A 16 4.29 -1.07 -3.32
C VAL A 16 4.59 -2.55 -3.16
N ARG A 17 4.74 -3.31 -4.25
CA ARG A 17 5.10 -4.75 -4.20
C ARG A 17 6.44 -4.99 -3.51
N GLU A 18 7.44 -4.18 -3.84
CA GLU A 18 8.77 -4.31 -3.26
C GLU A 18 8.78 -3.97 -1.76
N TRP A 19 8.12 -2.88 -1.39
CA TRP A 19 8.02 -2.44 -0.01
C TRP A 19 7.21 -3.40 0.86
N THR A 20 6.01 -3.78 0.41
CA THR A 20 5.14 -4.69 1.18
C THR A 20 5.67 -6.12 1.19
N GLY A 21 6.35 -6.55 0.12
CA GLY A 21 6.66 -7.96 -0.12
C GLY A 21 5.49 -8.75 -0.70
N TRP A 22 4.42 -8.07 -1.13
CA TRP A 22 3.21 -8.70 -1.67
C TRP A 22 3.52 -9.57 -2.89
N GLY A 23 3.05 -10.81 -2.87
CA GLY A 23 3.33 -11.83 -3.89
C GLY A 23 4.73 -12.45 -3.85
N LYS A 24 5.62 -11.99 -2.95
CA LYS A 24 7.00 -12.50 -2.81
C LYS A 24 7.29 -13.10 -1.44
N SER A 25 6.64 -12.60 -0.40
CA SER A 25 6.85 -12.96 0.99
C SER A 25 5.56 -13.52 1.58
N VAL A 26 5.69 -14.42 2.57
CA VAL A 26 4.55 -14.97 3.31
C VAL A 26 3.98 -14.00 4.37
N MET A 27 4.73 -12.93 4.66
CA MET A 27 4.33 -11.87 5.59
C MET A 27 4.77 -10.48 5.06
N PRO A 28 4.03 -9.41 5.42
CA PRO A 28 4.41 -8.04 5.10
C PRO A 28 5.77 -7.65 5.68
N ARG A 29 6.58 -6.93 4.92
CA ARG A 29 7.92 -6.50 5.36
C ARG A 29 8.06 -5.01 5.60
N ARG A 30 7.46 -4.18 4.76
CA ARG A 30 7.63 -2.71 4.74
C ARG A 30 9.12 -2.34 4.58
N ASP A 31 9.79 -3.05 3.69
CA ASP A 31 11.25 -3.02 3.51
C ASP A 31 11.68 -1.82 2.65
N GLU A 32 12.10 -0.74 3.31
CA GLU A 32 12.64 0.42 2.59
C GLU A 32 13.96 0.14 1.89
N ALA A 33 14.77 -0.78 2.42
CA ALA A 33 16.07 -1.12 1.83
C ALA A 33 15.88 -1.83 0.49
N ALA A 34 14.85 -2.68 0.37
CA ALA A 34 14.46 -3.30 -0.88
C ALA A 34 14.04 -2.27 -1.94
N VAL A 35 13.25 -1.25 -1.57
CA VAL A 35 12.88 -0.14 -2.45
C VAL A 35 14.12 0.65 -2.88
N LYS A 36 15.01 1.02 -1.95
CA LYS A 36 16.26 1.73 -2.25
C LYS A 36 17.17 0.92 -3.17
N SER A 37 17.27 -0.38 -2.95
CA SER A 37 18.07 -1.29 -3.79
C SER A 37 17.51 -1.40 -5.21
N ARG A 38 16.19 -1.48 -5.37
CA ARG A 38 15.55 -1.65 -6.69
C ARG A 38 15.47 -0.36 -7.51
N PHE A 39 15.11 0.76 -6.89
CA PHE A 39 14.85 2.02 -7.61
C PHE A 39 16.00 3.04 -7.51
N GLY A 40 16.99 2.79 -6.67
CA GLY A 40 18.07 3.74 -6.37
C GLY A 40 17.67 4.78 -5.32
N ALA A 41 18.66 5.40 -4.70
CA ALA A 41 18.46 6.30 -3.56
C ALA A 41 17.58 7.52 -3.89
N GLU A 42 17.73 8.10 -5.08
CA GLU A 42 17.00 9.29 -5.49
C GLU A 42 15.49 9.02 -5.67
N ALA A 43 15.15 7.99 -6.46
CA ALA A 43 13.75 7.62 -6.67
C ALA A 43 13.11 7.07 -5.38
N ALA A 44 13.85 6.27 -4.60
CA ALA A 44 13.37 5.82 -3.30
C ALA A 44 13.10 6.99 -2.34
N GLY A 45 13.91 8.06 -2.40
CA GLY A 45 13.69 9.28 -1.62
C GLY A 45 12.33 9.96 -1.90
N ARG A 46 11.81 9.83 -3.13
CA ARG A 46 10.47 10.32 -3.50
C ARG A 46 9.37 9.29 -3.24
N LEU A 47 9.63 8.02 -3.54
CA LEU A 47 8.64 6.94 -3.44
C LEU A 47 8.32 6.57 -1.99
N LEU A 48 9.30 6.50 -1.10
CA LEU A 48 9.07 6.04 0.27
C LEU A 48 8.10 6.93 1.07
N PRO A 49 8.19 8.28 1.04
CA PRO A 49 7.19 9.13 1.66
C PRO A 49 5.78 8.90 1.09
N VAL A 50 5.66 8.71 -0.22
CA VAL A 50 4.38 8.42 -0.89
C VAL A 50 3.81 7.08 -0.43
N LEU A 51 4.62 6.02 -0.39
CA LEU A 51 4.20 4.69 0.06
C LEU A 51 3.71 4.72 1.51
N ASN A 52 4.46 5.37 2.41
CA ASN A 52 4.06 5.52 3.80
C ASN A 52 2.75 6.31 3.93
N ALA A 53 2.62 7.44 3.24
CA ALA A 53 1.41 8.25 3.30
C ALA A 53 0.17 7.51 2.75
N LEU A 54 0.32 6.74 1.66
CA LEU A 54 -0.76 5.90 1.14
C LEU A 54 -1.13 4.76 2.11
N ALA A 55 -0.13 4.15 2.76
CA ALA A 55 -0.37 3.11 3.76
C ALA A 55 -1.09 3.69 5.00
N GLU A 56 -0.65 4.83 5.53
CA GLU A 56 -1.32 5.52 6.64
C GLU A 56 -2.77 5.86 6.28
N ASP A 57 -2.99 6.39 5.07
CA ASP A 57 -4.34 6.66 4.57
C ASP A 57 -5.19 5.40 4.47
N PHE A 58 -4.63 4.28 4.02
CA PHE A 58 -5.33 3.00 3.96
C PHE A 58 -5.75 2.54 5.37
N TYR A 59 -4.88 2.71 6.37
CA TYR A 59 -5.14 2.31 7.76
C TYR A 59 -6.09 3.25 8.50
N SER A 60 -6.39 4.43 7.94
CA SER A 60 -7.26 5.44 8.56
C SER A 60 -8.77 5.11 8.47
N THR A 61 -9.14 4.10 7.67
CA THR A 61 -10.54 3.62 7.56
C THR A 61 -11.10 3.15 8.91
N ASN A 62 -12.42 3.23 9.06
CA ASN A 62 -13.13 2.68 10.21
C ASN A 62 -13.42 1.17 10.06
N ALA A 63 -12.93 0.50 9.00
CA ALA A 63 -13.18 -0.92 8.71
C ALA A 63 -13.02 -1.83 9.95
N ARG A 64 -11.97 -1.64 10.76
CA ARG A 64 -11.73 -2.41 11.99
C ARG A 64 -12.85 -2.39 13.03
N TYR A 65 -13.73 -1.39 12.98
CA TYR A 65 -14.83 -1.23 13.93
C TYR A 65 -16.16 -1.75 13.40
N VAL A 66 -16.28 -1.95 12.09
CA VAL A 66 -17.55 -2.28 11.42
C VAL A 66 -17.53 -3.64 10.74
N ALA A 67 -16.35 -4.18 10.46
CA ALA A 67 -16.18 -5.49 9.85
C ALA A 67 -16.47 -6.63 10.83
N ALA A 68 -17.10 -7.68 10.33
CA ALA A 68 -17.42 -8.91 11.07
C ALA A 68 -16.22 -9.86 11.17
N ASP A 69 -15.31 -9.82 10.20
CA ASP A 69 -14.09 -10.63 10.15
C ASP A 69 -12.96 -9.91 9.39
N LEU A 70 -11.77 -10.53 9.37
CA LEU A 70 -10.59 -9.96 8.71
C LEU A 70 -10.76 -9.82 7.21
N ALA A 71 -11.47 -10.74 6.55
CA ALA A 71 -11.66 -10.68 5.09
C ALA A 71 -12.52 -9.46 4.73
N GLN A 72 -13.66 -9.31 5.40
CA GLN A 72 -14.53 -8.16 5.24
C GLN A 72 -13.82 -6.84 5.64
N MET A 73 -12.95 -6.88 6.65
CA MET A 73 -12.16 -5.72 7.04
C MET A 73 -11.23 -5.26 5.91
N GLY A 74 -10.55 -6.20 5.25
CA GLY A 74 -9.72 -5.92 4.07
C GLY A 74 -10.53 -5.35 2.90
N ASP A 75 -11.71 -5.92 2.63
CA ASP A 75 -12.57 -5.49 1.52
C ASP A 75 -13.12 -4.07 1.71
N ILE A 76 -13.60 -3.73 2.91
CA ILE A 76 -14.09 -2.38 3.24
C ILE A 76 -12.95 -1.37 3.09
N ALA A 77 -11.79 -1.66 3.68
CA ALA A 77 -10.62 -0.79 3.59
C ALA A 77 -10.17 -0.57 2.14
N ALA A 78 -10.14 -1.64 1.33
CA ALA A 78 -9.78 -1.57 -0.07
C ALA A 78 -10.79 -0.77 -0.90
N ALA A 79 -12.09 -0.90 -0.62
CA ALA A 79 -13.14 -0.15 -1.31
C ALA A 79 -13.04 1.35 -1.00
N ASP A 80 -12.88 1.72 0.27
CA ASP A 80 -12.68 3.11 0.70
C ASP A 80 -11.45 3.73 0.03
N PHE A 81 -10.34 2.98 0.01
CA PHE A 81 -9.11 3.43 -0.60
C PHE A 81 -9.25 3.61 -2.11
N LYS A 82 -9.88 2.67 -2.83
CA LYS A 82 -10.14 2.77 -4.28
C LYS A 82 -11.04 3.97 -4.61
N ALA A 83 -12.02 4.27 -3.77
CA ALA A 83 -12.86 5.46 -3.93
C ALA A 83 -12.06 6.77 -3.74
N LYS A 84 -11.11 6.79 -2.79
CA LYS A 84 -10.23 7.94 -2.55
C LYS A 84 -9.15 8.12 -3.63
N TYR A 85 -8.70 7.01 -4.21
CA TYR A 85 -7.59 6.96 -5.18
C TYR A 85 -7.97 6.23 -6.48
N PRO A 86 -8.97 6.71 -7.24
CA PRO A 86 -9.50 5.99 -8.42
C PRO A 86 -8.53 5.89 -9.59
N ALA A 87 -7.48 6.72 -9.60
CA ALA A 87 -6.43 6.69 -10.63
C ALA A 87 -5.32 5.66 -10.33
N LEU A 88 -5.32 5.03 -9.16
CA LEU A 88 -4.33 4.02 -8.80
C LEU A 88 -4.77 2.62 -9.28
N PRO A 89 -3.81 1.75 -9.64
CA PRO A 89 -4.11 0.34 -9.91
C PRO A 89 -4.78 -0.33 -8.71
N ALA A 90 -5.76 -1.19 -8.98
CA ALA A 90 -6.51 -1.90 -7.94
C ALA A 90 -5.60 -2.76 -7.04
N GLU A 91 -4.51 -3.26 -7.61
CA GLU A 91 -3.50 -4.08 -6.96
C GLU A 91 -2.76 -3.34 -5.84
N VAL A 92 -2.71 -2.00 -5.87
CA VAL A 92 -2.16 -1.21 -4.75
C VAL A 92 -3.02 -1.39 -3.50
N ALA A 93 -4.35 -1.31 -3.66
CA ALA A 93 -5.28 -1.50 -2.56
C ALA A 93 -5.25 -2.96 -2.05
N GLU A 94 -5.10 -3.94 -2.94
CA GLU A 94 -4.98 -5.36 -2.57
C GLU A 94 -3.70 -5.64 -1.76
N ALA A 95 -2.56 -5.07 -2.17
CA ALA A 95 -1.31 -5.20 -1.42
C ALA A 95 -1.43 -4.60 -0.01
N PHE A 96 -2.07 -3.43 0.13
CA PHE A 96 -2.31 -2.84 1.46
C PHE A 96 -3.36 -3.59 2.27
N ALA A 97 -4.42 -4.12 1.67
CA ALA A 97 -5.39 -4.97 2.35
C ALA A 97 -4.74 -6.24 2.91
N TRP A 98 -3.81 -6.84 2.17
CA TRP A 98 -3.03 -7.98 2.66
C TRP A 98 -2.16 -7.59 3.87
N CYS A 99 -1.48 -6.44 3.83
CA CYS A 99 -0.73 -5.93 4.98
C CYS A 99 -1.65 -5.67 6.19
N TYR A 100 -2.79 -5.03 5.94
CA TYR A 100 -3.75 -4.64 6.97
C TYR A 100 -4.35 -5.85 7.67
N THR A 101 -4.83 -6.83 6.91
CA THR A 101 -5.41 -8.04 7.50
C THR A 101 -4.38 -8.89 8.23
N PHE A 102 -3.11 -8.88 7.81
CA PHE A 102 -2.03 -9.55 8.54
C PHE A 102 -1.75 -8.90 9.90
N ASP A 103 -1.76 -7.56 9.99
CA ASP A 103 -1.50 -6.85 11.25
C ASP A 103 -2.60 -7.06 12.31
N PHE A 104 -3.82 -7.42 11.89
CA PHE A 104 -4.97 -7.67 12.77
C PHE A 104 -5.28 -9.16 12.96
N LYS A 105 -4.49 -10.05 12.33
CA LYS A 105 -4.60 -11.51 12.49
C LYS A 105 -3.97 -11.98 13.79
#